data_AF-A0A968WFF5-F1
#
_entry.id   AF-A0A968WFF5-F1
#
_cell.length_a   1.000
_cell.length_b   1.000
_cell.length_c   1.000
_cell.angle_alpha   90.00
_cell.angle_beta   90.00
_cell.angle_gamma   90.00
#
_symmetry.space_group_name_H-M   'P 1'
#
loop_
_entity.id
_entity.type
_entity.pdbx_description
1 polymer ?
#
loop_
_entity_poly.entity_id
_entity_poly.type
_entity_poly.pdbx_seq_one_letter_code
_entity_poly.pdbx_strand_id
1 'polypeptide(L)'
;MDKRYFSEKVVEWYEEHRRELPWRHTTDPYNIWLSEVILQQTRVNQGLPYYLRFIEAFPTVGALAAAEEQQVLRLWQGLGYYSRARNLLKCARQVVKDFQCRFPTDYNSLKSLPGIGEYTAAAIASIAYNEPVAVVDGNVYRVMSRYFGLSDDITTLNAKRNFASLANELVLTQPPATYNQAVMEFGAMVCTPASPGCDDCGLNTHCFAFRQGMQNSLPVKGRKTKTRKRYFYYLVVQKGHGCLMRERASGDIWQGLYDFPVIEKTGVVSLKKLATELPELAGREIDISPIYKHVLTHQTIFARFIALRSRNGHGLGFDGRFYTRTQIAELPKPVLISRYLADANLL
;
A
#
# COMPACT_ATOMS: atom_id res chain seq x y z
N MET A 1 0.57 -34.20 9.85
CA MET A 1 -0.18 -33.89 8.62
C MET A 1 0.77 -33.95 7.45
N ASP A 2 0.31 -34.50 6.32
CA ASP A 2 1.15 -34.69 5.14
C ASP A 2 1.40 -33.34 4.44
N LYS A 3 2.67 -32.95 4.37
CA LYS A 3 3.18 -31.73 3.74
C LYS A 3 3.11 -31.82 2.21
N ARG A 4 3.39 -33.01 1.66
CA ARG A 4 3.37 -33.25 0.23
C ARG A 4 1.96 -33.17 -0.31
N TYR A 5 1.01 -33.86 0.36
CA TYR A 5 -0.41 -33.77 0.04
C TYR A 5 -0.91 -32.32 0.00
N PHE A 6 -0.53 -31.52 1.02
CA PHE A 6 -0.92 -30.11 1.09
C PHE A 6 -0.45 -29.33 -0.14
N SER A 7 0.85 -29.42 -0.45
CA SER A 7 1.44 -28.67 -1.55
C SER A 7 0.91 -29.13 -2.91
N GLU A 8 0.76 -30.44 -3.12
CA GLU A 8 0.17 -31.02 -4.34
C GLU A 8 -1.24 -30.49 -4.56
N LYS A 9 -2.13 -30.57 -3.56
CA LYS A 9 -3.52 -30.11 -3.70
C LYS A 9 -3.64 -28.62 -3.94
N VAL A 10 -2.78 -27.82 -3.33
CA VAL A 10 -2.75 -26.37 -3.54
C VAL A 10 -2.28 -26.03 -4.97
N VAL A 11 -1.27 -26.73 -5.48
CA VAL A 11 -0.76 -26.54 -6.84
C VAL A 11 -1.75 -27.05 -7.89
N GLU A 12 -2.35 -28.23 -7.69
CA GLU A 12 -3.42 -28.76 -8.57
C GLU A 12 -4.56 -27.76 -8.71
N TRP A 13 -5.07 -27.24 -7.59
CA TRP A 13 -6.11 -26.22 -7.62
C TRP A 13 -5.68 -24.96 -8.39
N TYR A 14 -4.42 -24.53 -8.22
CA TYR A 14 -3.88 -23.34 -8.88
C TYR A 14 -3.80 -23.50 -10.40
N GLU A 15 -3.33 -24.63 -10.91
CA GLU A 15 -3.25 -24.85 -12.36
C GLU A 15 -4.62 -24.82 -13.05
N GLU A 16 -5.67 -25.25 -12.34
CA GLU A 16 -7.05 -25.25 -12.85
C GLU A 16 -7.76 -23.89 -12.70
N HIS A 17 -7.49 -23.14 -11.62
CA HIS A 17 -8.32 -22.00 -11.20
C HIS A 17 -7.61 -20.66 -11.11
N ARG A 18 -6.29 -20.58 -11.38
CA ARG A 18 -5.55 -19.32 -11.24
C ARG A 18 -6.18 -18.21 -12.09
N ARG A 19 -6.19 -17.00 -11.53
CA ARG A 19 -6.57 -15.81 -12.30
C ARG A 19 -5.47 -15.45 -13.30
N GLU A 20 -5.87 -15.06 -14.48
CA GLU A 20 -5.01 -14.46 -15.50
C GLU A 20 -4.62 -13.04 -15.04
N LEU A 21 -3.33 -12.83 -14.78
CA LEU A 21 -2.79 -11.57 -14.29
C LEU A 21 -1.51 -11.23 -15.06
N PRO A 22 -1.33 -9.98 -15.56
CA PRO A 22 -0.21 -9.63 -16.44
C PRO A 22 1.18 -10.01 -15.90
N TRP A 23 1.40 -9.83 -14.60
CA TRP A 23 2.66 -10.15 -13.92
C TRP A 23 2.92 -11.65 -13.72
N ARG A 24 1.95 -12.53 -14.06
CA ARG A 24 2.13 -14.00 -14.06
C ARG A 24 2.64 -14.55 -15.40
N HIS A 25 2.57 -13.76 -16.47
CA HIS A 25 3.00 -14.16 -17.81
C HIS A 25 4.43 -13.68 -18.13
N THR A 26 5.20 -13.35 -17.10
CA THR A 26 6.57 -12.86 -17.25
C THR A 26 7.43 -13.39 -16.12
N THR A 27 8.71 -13.60 -16.42
CA THR A 27 9.77 -13.88 -15.44
C THR A 27 10.67 -12.66 -15.23
N ASP A 28 10.31 -11.51 -15.81
CA ASP A 28 11.06 -10.27 -15.63
C ASP A 28 10.97 -9.80 -14.17
N PRO A 29 12.09 -9.76 -13.42
CA PRO A 29 12.11 -9.36 -12.03
C PRO A 29 11.61 -7.93 -11.82
N TYR A 30 11.75 -7.02 -12.80
CA TYR A 30 11.23 -5.65 -12.70
C TYR A 30 9.69 -5.65 -12.65
N ASN A 31 9.05 -6.40 -13.55
CA ASN A 31 7.60 -6.49 -13.63
C ASN A 31 7.02 -7.19 -12.40
N ILE A 32 7.65 -8.29 -11.98
CA ILE A 32 7.25 -9.02 -10.77
C ILE A 32 7.38 -8.10 -9.55
N TRP A 33 8.55 -7.49 -9.34
CA TRP A 33 8.79 -6.57 -8.22
C TRP A 33 7.80 -5.41 -8.19
N LEU A 34 7.54 -4.76 -9.32
CA LEU A 34 6.59 -3.66 -9.41
C LEU A 34 5.18 -4.11 -8.98
N SER A 35 4.73 -5.28 -9.46
CA SER A 35 3.43 -5.84 -9.07
C SER A 35 3.37 -6.12 -7.56
N GLU A 36 4.41 -6.72 -6.98
CA GLU A 36 4.49 -7.03 -5.56
C GLU A 36 4.41 -5.76 -4.71
N VAL A 37 5.16 -4.71 -5.08
CA VAL A 37 5.12 -3.43 -4.35
C VAL A 37 3.75 -2.76 -4.47
N ILE A 38 3.10 -2.80 -5.64
CA ILE A 38 1.75 -2.26 -5.84
C ILE A 38 0.71 -3.01 -5.00
N LEU A 39 0.80 -4.33 -4.94
CA LEU A 39 -0.17 -5.21 -4.27
C LEU A 39 0.02 -5.31 -2.76
N GLN A 40 1.12 -4.81 -2.19
CA GLN A 40 1.28 -4.68 -0.74
C GLN A 40 0.11 -3.90 -0.10
N GLN A 41 -0.77 -4.62 0.62
CA GLN A 41 -1.98 -4.07 1.23
C GLN A 41 -2.96 -3.41 0.24
N THR A 42 -2.88 -3.79 -1.04
CA THR A 42 -3.80 -3.36 -2.09
C THR A 42 -4.47 -4.60 -2.69
N ARG A 43 -5.78 -4.54 -2.95
CA ARG A 43 -6.48 -5.63 -3.65
C ARG A 43 -6.07 -5.65 -5.13
N VAL A 44 -6.06 -6.83 -5.74
CA VAL A 44 -5.68 -7.04 -7.15
C VAL A 44 -6.48 -6.14 -8.10
N ASN A 45 -7.80 -6.08 -7.95
CA ASN A 45 -8.67 -5.25 -8.79
C ASN A 45 -8.36 -3.75 -8.71
N GLN A 46 -7.90 -3.26 -7.55
CA GLN A 46 -7.47 -1.88 -7.37
C GLN A 46 -6.05 -1.64 -7.88
N GLY A 47 -5.15 -2.63 -7.73
CA GLY A 47 -3.75 -2.51 -8.13
C GLY A 47 -3.51 -2.67 -9.63
N LEU A 48 -4.29 -3.50 -10.32
CA LEU A 48 -4.10 -3.82 -11.73
C LEU A 48 -4.05 -2.59 -12.65
N PRO A 49 -4.98 -1.60 -12.57
CA PRO A 49 -4.89 -0.39 -13.39
C PRO A 49 -3.64 0.46 -13.09
N TYR A 50 -3.11 0.40 -11.87
CA TYR A 50 -1.86 1.10 -11.54
C TYR A 50 -0.67 0.38 -12.14
N TYR A 51 -0.61 -0.95 -12.03
CA TYR A 51 0.45 -1.73 -12.64
C TYR A 51 0.56 -1.45 -14.15
N LEU A 52 -0.56 -1.48 -14.87
CA LEU A 52 -0.58 -1.21 -16.31
C LEU A 52 -0.05 0.18 -16.66
N ARG A 53 -0.54 1.23 -15.97
CA ARG A 53 -0.05 2.61 -16.19
C ARG A 53 1.43 2.79 -15.82
N PHE A 54 1.91 2.08 -14.80
CA PHE A 54 3.31 2.14 -14.40
C PHE A 54 4.22 1.48 -15.43
N ILE A 55 3.85 0.31 -15.95
CA ILE A 55 4.60 -0.36 -17.02
C ILE A 55 4.58 0.47 -18.31
N GLU A 56 3.45 1.10 -18.64
CA GLU A 56 3.36 1.99 -19.79
C GLU A 56 4.26 3.21 -19.66
N ALA A 57 4.24 3.88 -18.50
CA ALA A 57 5.05 5.07 -18.26
C ALA A 57 6.54 4.74 -18.06
N PHE A 58 6.83 3.62 -17.43
CA PHE A 58 8.17 3.17 -17.06
C PHE A 58 8.36 1.70 -17.48
N PRO A 59 8.66 1.43 -18.76
CA PRO A 59 8.75 0.06 -19.26
C PRO A 59 9.95 -0.72 -18.71
N THR A 60 10.92 -0.05 -18.07
CA THR A 60 12.12 -0.69 -17.50
C THR A 60 12.49 -0.07 -16.16
N VAL A 61 13.28 -0.78 -15.37
CA VAL A 61 13.86 -0.24 -14.12
C VAL A 61 14.69 1.03 -14.38
N GLY A 62 15.35 1.13 -15.54
CA GLY A 62 16.11 2.30 -15.95
C GLY A 62 15.21 3.52 -16.18
N ALA A 63 14.09 3.34 -16.88
CA ALA A 63 13.10 4.39 -17.09
C ALA A 63 12.51 4.88 -15.76
N LEU A 64 12.19 3.96 -14.85
CA LEU A 64 11.71 4.31 -13.52
C LEU A 64 12.78 5.06 -12.69
N ALA A 65 14.03 4.62 -12.73
CA ALA A 65 15.12 5.24 -11.98
C ALA A 65 15.39 6.70 -12.41
N ALA A 66 15.23 6.99 -13.70
CA ALA A 66 15.39 8.31 -14.30
C ALA A 66 14.21 9.26 -14.03
N ALA A 67 13.07 8.75 -13.53
CA ALA A 67 11.89 9.55 -13.27
C ALA A 67 12.08 10.54 -12.11
N GLU A 68 11.38 11.66 -12.20
CA GLU A 68 11.23 12.60 -11.10
C GLU A 68 10.31 12.01 -10.02
N GLU A 69 10.58 12.28 -8.75
CA GLU A 69 9.78 11.74 -7.64
C GLU A 69 8.30 12.15 -7.77
N GLN A 70 8.04 13.38 -8.18
CA GLN A 70 6.69 13.91 -8.34
C GLN A 70 5.89 13.16 -9.41
N GLN A 71 6.52 12.73 -10.51
CA GLN A 71 5.87 11.92 -11.54
C GLN A 71 5.45 10.55 -11.00
N VAL A 72 6.35 9.90 -10.25
CA VAL A 72 6.07 8.60 -9.61
C VAL A 72 4.95 8.73 -8.58
N LEU A 73 4.99 9.75 -7.71
CA LEU A 73 3.95 10.01 -6.72
C LEU A 73 2.60 10.34 -7.36
N ARG A 74 2.61 10.99 -8.53
CA ARG A 74 1.41 11.32 -9.29
C ARG A 74 0.76 10.07 -9.87
N LEU A 75 1.53 9.17 -10.48
CA LEU A 75 1.01 7.88 -10.95
C LEU A 75 0.53 6.99 -9.79
N TRP A 76 1.17 7.09 -8.63
CA TRP A 76 0.79 6.36 -7.41
C TRP A 76 -0.43 6.95 -6.69
N GLN A 77 -0.89 8.14 -7.09
CA GLN A 77 -1.95 8.86 -6.40
C GLN A 77 -3.23 8.02 -6.30
N GLY A 78 -3.71 7.83 -5.07
CA GLY A 78 -4.92 7.04 -4.78
C GLY A 78 -4.64 5.62 -4.29
N LEU A 79 -3.43 5.08 -4.49
CA LEU A 79 -3.05 3.74 -4.03
C LEU A 79 -2.73 3.68 -2.52
N GLY A 80 -2.43 4.82 -1.90
CA GLY A 80 -2.06 4.93 -0.49
C GLY A 80 -0.64 4.40 -0.20
N TYR A 81 -0.21 4.54 1.06
CA TYR A 81 1.14 4.14 1.53
C TYR A 81 2.27 4.65 0.61
N TYR A 82 2.33 5.96 0.41
CA TYR A 82 3.26 6.62 -0.54
C TYR A 82 4.75 6.42 -0.24
N SER A 83 5.11 5.94 0.95
CA SER A 83 6.46 5.45 1.22
C SER A 83 6.86 4.31 0.29
N ARG A 84 5.91 3.48 -0.16
CA ARG A 84 6.15 2.43 -1.17
C ARG A 84 6.63 3.02 -2.49
N ALA A 85 5.97 4.06 -3.00
CA ALA A 85 6.36 4.74 -4.24
C ALA A 85 7.77 5.33 -4.17
N ARG A 86 8.10 5.97 -3.03
CA ARG A 86 9.45 6.51 -2.81
C ARG A 86 10.52 5.42 -2.69
N ASN A 87 10.23 4.36 -1.94
CA ASN A 87 11.14 3.23 -1.81
C ASN A 87 11.31 2.51 -3.15
N LEU A 88 10.24 2.41 -3.95
CA LEU A 88 10.27 1.90 -5.32
C LEU A 88 11.28 2.69 -6.16
N LEU A 89 11.14 4.02 -6.20
CA LEU A 89 12.07 4.89 -6.94
C LEU A 89 13.51 4.80 -6.40
N LYS A 90 13.69 4.80 -5.09
CA LYS A 90 15.01 4.66 -4.45
C LYS A 90 15.67 3.31 -4.81
N CYS A 91 14.90 2.23 -4.79
CA CYS A 91 15.35 0.90 -5.16
C CYS A 91 15.70 0.82 -6.65
N ALA A 92 14.86 1.36 -7.54
CA ALA A 92 15.16 1.41 -8.97
C ALA A 92 16.50 2.11 -9.24
N ARG A 93 16.73 3.27 -8.61
CA ARG A 93 18.00 4.00 -8.70
C ARG A 93 19.19 3.18 -8.18
N GLN A 94 19.00 2.43 -7.09
CA GLN A 94 20.05 1.55 -6.56
C GLN A 94 20.34 0.37 -7.49
N VAL A 95 19.32 -0.25 -8.08
CA VAL A 95 19.48 -1.34 -9.07
C VAL A 95 20.23 -0.86 -10.31
N VAL A 96 19.92 0.34 -10.82
CA VAL A 96 20.67 0.92 -11.94
C VAL A 96 22.12 1.19 -11.58
N LYS A 97 22.36 1.82 -10.42
CA LYS A 97 23.69 2.25 -9.99
C LYS A 97 24.61 1.07 -9.61
N ASP A 98 24.13 0.19 -8.75
CA ASP A 98 24.96 -0.82 -8.10
C ASP A 98 24.90 -2.19 -8.81
N PHE A 99 23.85 -2.41 -9.62
CA PHE A 99 23.60 -3.70 -10.29
C PHE A 99 23.38 -3.58 -11.80
N GLN A 100 23.78 -2.46 -12.43
CA GLN A 100 23.78 -2.28 -13.89
C GLN A 100 22.43 -2.60 -14.55
N CYS A 101 21.35 -2.08 -13.96
CA CYS A 101 19.96 -2.29 -14.42
C CYS A 101 19.45 -3.74 -14.29
N ARG A 102 20.14 -4.62 -13.55
CA ARG A 102 19.71 -6.00 -13.33
C ARG A 102 19.40 -6.23 -11.86
N PHE A 103 18.24 -6.80 -11.57
CA PHE A 103 17.95 -7.22 -10.19
C PHE A 103 18.90 -8.35 -9.78
N PRO A 104 19.31 -8.40 -8.50
CA PRO A 104 19.99 -9.57 -7.95
C PRO A 104 19.13 -10.82 -8.10
N THR A 105 19.77 -11.98 -8.24
CA THR A 105 19.08 -13.23 -8.53
C THR A 105 18.75 -14.06 -7.30
N ASP A 106 19.31 -13.71 -6.14
CA ASP A 106 19.12 -14.44 -4.89
C ASP A 106 18.39 -13.62 -3.82
N TYR A 107 17.70 -14.33 -2.93
CA TYR A 107 16.89 -13.80 -1.85
C TYR A 107 17.64 -12.81 -0.95
N ASN A 108 18.88 -13.13 -0.56
CA ASN A 108 19.63 -12.30 0.39
C ASN A 108 20.04 -10.97 -0.25
N SER A 109 20.51 -11.01 -1.49
CA SER A 109 20.84 -9.81 -2.24
C SER A 109 19.60 -8.97 -2.54
N LEU A 110 18.48 -9.60 -2.92
CA LEU A 110 17.21 -8.91 -3.13
C LEU A 110 16.71 -8.20 -1.85
N LYS A 111 16.77 -8.87 -0.69
CA LYS A 111 16.37 -8.34 0.62
C LYS A 111 17.21 -7.14 1.06
N SER A 112 18.42 -6.98 0.52
CA SER A 112 19.27 -5.82 0.82
C SER A 112 18.78 -4.51 0.17
N LEU A 113 17.91 -4.59 -0.83
CA LEU A 113 17.43 -3.44 -1.58
C LEU A 113 16.36 -2.63 -0.82
N PRO A 114 16.31 -1.29 -1.01
CA PRO A 114 15.37 -0.42 -0.32
C PRO A 114 13.91 -0.81 -0.53
N GLY A 115 13.18 -1.03 0.57
CA GLY A 115 11.75 -1.37 0.50
C GLY A 115 11.44 -2.80 0.05
N ILE A 116 12.45 -3.63 -0.21
CA ILE A 116 12.28 -5.06 -0.42
C ILE A 116 12.40 -5.78 0.93
N GLY A 117 11.26 -6.23 1.46
CA GLY A 117 11.21 -7.04 2.68
C GLY A 117 11.31 -8.54 2.38
N GLU A 118 11.23 -9.37 3.42
CA GLU A 118 11.31 -10.84 3.34
C GLU A 118 10.34 -11.42 2.31
N TYR A 119 9.07 -11.00 2.38
CA TYR A 119 8.06 -11.45 1.43
C TYR A 119 8.41 -11.10 -0.02
N THR A 120 8.73 -9.84 -0.32
CA THR A 120 8.99 -9.38 -1.69
C THR A 120 10.29 -9.97 -2.24
N ALA A 121 11.32 -10.12 -1.41
CA ALA A 121 12.54 -10.82 -1.80
C ALA A 121 12.25 -12.28 -2.17
N ALA A 122 11.50 -13.01 -1.35
CA ALA A 122 11.14 -14.40 -1.62
C ALA A 122 10.26 -14.53 -2.88
N ALA A 123 9.32 -13.59 -3.09
CA ALA A 123 8.47 -13.57 -4.27
C ALA A 123 9.30 -13.39 -5.55
N ILE A 124 10.21 -12.42 -5.60
CA ILE A 124 11.07 -12.21 -6.78
C ILE A 124 12.02 -13.40 -6.97
N ALA A 125 12.72 -13.81 -5.91
CA ALA A 125 13.69 -14.92 -5.95
C ALA A 125 13.07 -16.22 -6.48
N SER A 126 11.87 -16.57 -5.99
CA SER A 126 11.18 -17.77 -6.43
C SER A 126 10.53 -17.62 -7.80
N ILE A 127 9.82 -16.52 -8.10
CA ILE A 127 9.06 -16.39 -9.35
C ILE A 127 9.97 -16.10 -10.55
N ALA A 128 10.97 -15.22 -10.39
CA ALA A 128 11.87 -14.85 -11.48
C ALA A 128 13.04 -15.84 -11.65
N TYR A 129 13.53 -16.41 -10.56
CA TYR A 129 14.78 -17.21 -10.54
C TYR A 129 14.62 -18.63 -10.01
N ASN A 130 13.41 -19.04 -9.64
CA ASN A 130 13.09 -20.37 -9.12
C ASN A 130 13.91 -20.79 -7.88
N GLU A 131 14.40 -19.81 -7.10
CA GLU A 131 15.05 -20.08 -5.82
C GLU A 131 14.03 -20.71 -4.84
N PRO A 132 14.37 -21.80 -4.13
CA PRO A 132 13.46 -22.50 -3.22
C PRO A 132 13.29 -21.78 -1.88
N VAL A 133 12.82 -20.53 -1.94
CA VAL A 133 12.49 -19.71 -0.77
C VAL A 133 11.00 -19.45 -0.72
N ALA A 134 10.37 -19.69 0.42
CA ALA A 134 8.92 -19.59 0.54
C ALA A 134 8.46 -18.15 0.79
N VAL A 135 7.35 -17.78 0.13
CA VAL A 135 6.64 -16.53 0.47
C VAL A 135 5.76 -16.75 1.69
N VAL A 136 5.77 -15.78 2.62
CA VAL A 136 4.88 -15.81 3.79
C VAL A 136 4.19 -14.46 3.94
N ASP A 137 2.96 -14.36 3.46
CA ASP A 137 2.07 -13.20 3.61
C ASP A 137 0.87 -13.53 4.52
N GLY A 138 -0.06 -12.57 4.66
CA GLY A 138 -1.27 -12.78 5.45
C GLY A 138 -2.19 -13.89 4.94
N ASN A 139 -2.12 -14.25 3.65
CA ASN A 139 -2.83 -15.38 3.07
C ASN A 139 -2.17 -16.69 3.48
N VAL A 140 -0.85 -16.80 3.31
CA VAL A 140 -0.06 -17.99 3.66
C VAL A 140 -0.14 -18.28 5.16
N TYR A 141 0.02 -17.27 6.04
CA TYR A 141 -0.18 -17.44 7.48
C TYR A 141 -1.53 -18.08 7.79
N ARG A 142 -2.60 -17.63 7.13
CA ARG A 142 -3.96 -18.14 7.37
C ARG A 142 -4.14 -19.57 6.87
N VAL A 143 -3.71 -19.87 5.65
CA VAL A 143 -3.80 -21.21 5.07
C VAL A 143 -3.03 -22.21 5.94
N MET A 144 -1.78 -21.90 6.29
CA MET A 144 -0.94 -22.76 7.11
C MET A 144 -1.49 -22.93 8.52
N SER A 145 -1.94 -21.84 9.17
CA SER A 145 -2.54 -21.92 10.51
C SER A 145 -3.75 -22.85 10.52
N ARG A 146 -4.63 -22.71 9.52
CA ARG A 146 -5.86 -23.49 9.45
C ARG A 146 -5.60 -24.95 9.10
N TYR A 147 -4.74 -25.21 8.12
CA TYR A 147 -4.44 -26.57 7.70
C TYR A 147 -3.68 -27.31 8.81
N PHE A 148 -2.55 -26.77 9.28
CA PHE A 148 -1.66 -27.42 10.26
C PHE A 148 -2.08 -27.26 11.72
N GLY A 149 -3.11 -26.46 12.01
CA GLY A 149 -3.60 -26.22 13.38
C GLY A 149 -2.66 -25.37 14.24
N LEU A 150 -1.98 -24.40 13.63
CA LEU A 150 -1.04 -23.52 14.33
C LEU A 150 -1.80 -22.38 15.02
N SER A 151 -1.71 -22.30 16.35
CA SER A 151 -2.39 -21.30 17.19
C SER A 151 -1.47 -20.20 17.71
N ASP A 152 -0.20 -20.18 17.30
CA ASP A 152 0.72 -19.10 17.66
C ASP A 152 0.23 -17.75 17.14
N ASP A 153 0.41 -16.69 17.92
CA ASP A 153 0.14 -15.33 17.46
C ASP A 153 1.16 -14.94 16.38
N ILE A 154 0.67 -14.84 15.14
CA ILE A 154 1.48 -14.57 13.94
C ILE A 154 2.20 -13.21 13.97
N THR A 155 1.87 -12.35 14.94
CA THR A 155 2.55 -11.07 15.13
C THR A 155 3.87 -11.19 15.90
N THR A 156 4.08 -12.30 16.62
CA THR A 156 5.28 -12.55 17.43
C THR A 156 6.48 -12.97 16.58
N LEU A 157 7.69 -12.65 17.04
CA LEU A 157 8.92 -13.05 16.33
C LEU A 157 9.10 -14.57 16.27
N ASN A 158 8.70 -15.28 17.33
CA ASN A 158 8.78 -16.75 17.38
C ASN A 158 7.85 -17.38 16.34
N ALA A 159 6.59 -16.94 16.26
CA ALA A 159 5.66 -17.41 15.26
C ALA A 159 6.21 -17.16 13.84
N LYS A 160 6.68 -15.95 13.55
CA LYS A 160 7.26 -15.63 12.23
C LYS A 160 8.38 -16.60 11.83
N ARG A 161 9.27 -16.97 12.76
CA ARG A 161 10.33 -17.96 12.53
C ARG A 161 9.77 -19.36 12.27
N ASN A 162 8.82 -19.81 13.08
CA ASN A 162 8.20 -21.13 12.93
C ASN A 162 7.46 -21.27 11.59
N PHE A 163 6.68 -20.25 11.21
CA PHE A 163 5.98 -20.22 9.93
C PHE A 163 6.94 -20.17 8.76
N ALA A 164 8.01 -19.37 8.83
CA ALA A 164 9.04 -19.34 7.79
C ALA A 164 9.73 -20.70 7.64
N SER A 165 10.07 -21.39 8.75
CA SER A 165 10.64 -22.74 8.72
C SER A 165 9.71 -23.73 8.01
N LEU A 166 8.46 -23.80 8.44
CA LEU A 166 7.49 -24.71 7.83
C LEU A 166 7.22 -24.37 6.36
N ALA A 167 7.14 -23.09 6.01
CA ALA A 167 6.92 -22.66 4.63
C ALA A 167 8.09 -23.07 3.72
N ASN A 168 9.33 -22.92 4.20
CA ASN A 168 10.53 -23.36 3.47
C ASN A 168 10.62 -24.89 3.33
N GLU A 169 10.03 -25.66 4.24
CA GLU A 169 9.90 -27.11 4.05
C GLU A 169 8.84 -27.46 3.00
N LEU A 170 7.75 -26.69 2.93
CA LEU A 170 6.66 -26.93 1.97
C LEU A 170 7.05 -26.56 0.54
N VAL A 171 7.75 -25.45 0.33
CA VAL A 171 8.15 -25.00 -1.02
C VAL A 171 9.06 -26.01 -1.72
N LEU A 172 9.82 -26.83 -0.98
CA LEU A 172 10.71 -27.86 -1.53
C LEU A 172 9.96 -29.06 -2.15
N THR A 173 8.66 -29.17 -1.91
CA THR A 173 7.85 -30.31 -2.38
C THR A 173 7.27 -30.11 -3.78
N GLN A 174 7.43 -28.93 -4.37
CA GLN A 174 6.85 -28.50 -5.65
C GLN A 174 7.78 -27.49 -6.33
N PRO A 175 7.59 -27.16 -7.63
CA PRO A 175 8.31 -26.05 -8.26
C PRO A 175 8.10 -24.73 -7.47
N PRO A 176 9.16 -24.06 -6.97
CA PRO A 176 9.04 -22.94 -6.05
C PRO A 176 8.16 -21.79 -6.56
N ALA A 177 8.34 -21.41 -7.82
CA ALA A 177 7.56 -20.34 -8.45
C ALA A 177 6.06 -20.64 -8.45
N THR A 178 5.69 -21.87 -8.83
CA THR A 178 4.29 -22.32 -8.90
C THR A 178 3.72 -22.46 -7.49
N TYR A 179 4.43 -23.11 -6.57
CA TYR A 179 3.96 -23.31 -5.20
C TYR A 179 3.66 -21.98 -4.50
N ASN A 180 4.59 -21.02 -4.55
CA ASN A 180 4.42 -19.74 -3.88
C ASN A 180 3.21 -18.97 -4.42
N GLN A 181 3.02 -18.96 -5.75
CA GLN A 181 1.84 -18.35 -6.35
C GLN A 181 0.55 -19.10 -5.96
N ALA A 182 0.59 -20.43 -5.97
CA ALA A 182 -0.53 -21.29 -5.64
C ALA A 182 -1.02 -21.08 -4.21
N VAL A 183 -0.13 -21.09 -3.22
CA VAL A 183 -0.54 -20.93 -1.81
C VAL A 183 -1.08 -19.53 -1.51
N MET A 184 -0.52 -18.48 -2.14
CA MET A 184 -1.04 -17.12 -2.05
C MET A 184 -2.44 -17.00 -2.67
N GLU A 185 -2.62 -17.55 -3.87
CA GLU A 185 -3.88 -17.52 -4.62
C GLU A 185 -4.96 -18.33 -3.90
N PHE A 186 -4.62 -19.52 -3.43
CA PHE A 186 -5.52 -20.39 -2.69
C PHE A 186 -6.01 -19.72 -1.40
N GLY A 187 -5.12 -19.04 -0.68
CA GLY A 187 -5.52 -18.22 0.47
C GLY A 187 -6.43 -17.07 0.06
N ALA A 188 -6.16 -16.41 -1.07
CA ALA A 188 -6.95 -15.28 -1.53
C ALA A 188 -8.37 -15.67 -2.00
N MET A 189 -8.54 -16.84 -2.63
CA MET A 189 -9.76 -17.24 -3.32
C MET A 189 -10.58 -18.31 -2.59
N VAL A 190 -9.93 -19.29 -1.95
CA VAL A 190 -10.60 -20.43 -1.31
C VAL A 190 -10.61 -20.27 0.20
N CYS A 191 -9.42 -20.21 0.79
CA CYS A 191 -9.27 -20.12 2.25
C CYS A 191 -9.33 -18.66 2.70
N THR A 192 -10.45 -17.99 2.45
CA THR A 192 -10.66 -16.55 2.71
C THR A 192 -10.79 -16.25 4.21
N PRO A 193 -10.58 -14.99 4.67
CA PRO A 193 -10.70 -14.65 6.07
C PRO A 193 -12.07 -14.93 6.69
N ALA A 194 -13.15 -14.67 5.94
CA ALA A 194 -14.53 -14.89 6.35
C ALA A 194 -15.23 -15.76 5.31
N SER A 195 -15.98 -16.76 5.77
CA SER A 195 -16.68 -17.73 4.93
C SER A 195 -15.76 -18.43 3.91
N PRO A 196 -14.70 -19.13 4.36
CA PRO A 196 -13.87 -19.92 3.45
C PRO A 196 -14.71 -21.02 2.77
N GLY A 197 -14.43 -21.28 1.49
CA GLY A 197 -15.11 -22.32 0.71
C GLY A 197 -14.64 -23.71 1.09
N CYS A 198 -14.90 -24.14 2.32
CA CYS A 198 -14.36 -25.38 2.88
C CYS A 198 -15.04 -26.66 2.36
N ASP A 199 -16.30 -26.58 1.95
CA ASP A 199 -17.06 -27.77 1.55
C ASP A 199 -16.46 -28.42 0.29
N ASP A 200 -16.10 -27.58 -0.69
CA ASP A 200 -15.46 -28.00 -1.94
C ASP A 200 -13.91 -27.89 -1.91
N CYS A 201 -13.34 -27.59 -0.74
CA CYS A 201 -11.90 -27.41 -0.60
C CYS A 201 -11.17 -28.75 -0.70
N GLY A 202 -10.27 -28.91 -1.67
CA GLY A 202 -9.45 -30.12 -1.83
C GLY A 202 -8.53 -30.47 -0.64
N LEU A 203 -8.42 -29.59 0.37
CA LEU A 203 -7.70 -29.85 1.63
C LEU A 203 -8.61 -30.28 2.79
N ASN A 204 -9.94 -30.30 2.61
CA ASN A 204 -10.91 -30.44 3.70
C ASN A 204 -10.70 -31.73 4.54
N THR A 205 -10.36 -32.85 3.90
CA THR A 205 -10.14 -34.16 4.53
C THR A 205 -9.06 -34.13 5.60
N HIS A 206 -8.01 -33.33 5.41
CA HIS A 206 -6.86 -33.26 6.30
C HIS A 206 -6.69 -31.91 7.03
N CYS A 207 -7.53 -30.92 6.71
CA CYS A 207 -7.48 -29.59 7.32
C CYS A 207 -7.93 -29.65 8.79
N PHE A 208 -7.01 -29.31 9.70
CA PHE A 208 -7.30 -29.27 11.14
C PHE A 208 -8.46 -28.32 11.46
N ALA A 209 -8.41 -27.09 10.97
CA ALA A 209 -9.41 -26.09 11.30
C ALA A 209 -10.80 -26.46 10.77
N PHE A 210 -10.90 -27.17 9.65
CA PHE A 210 -12.18 -27.66 9.16
C PHE A 210 -12.76 -28.72 10.10
N ARG A 211 -11.95 -29.73 10.46
CA ARG A 211 -12.36 -30.81 11.37
C ARG A 211 -12.72 -30.32 12.78
N GLN A 212 -12.13 -29.22 13.23
CA GLN A 212 -12.33 -28.66 14.57
C GLN A 212 -13.26 -27.43 14.60
N GLY A 213 -13.78 -26.99 13.44
CA GLY A 213 -14.58 -25.76 13.36
C GLY A 213 -13.83 -24.46 13.74
N MET A 214 -12.50 -24.44 13.58
CA MET A 214 -11.62 -23.34 14.02
C MET A 214 -11.24 -22.34 12.92
N GLN A 215 -11.90 -22.38 11.75
CA GLN A 215 -11.56 -21.51 10.62
C GLN A 215 -11.69 -20.02 10.98
N ASN A 216 -12.67 -19.66 11.79
CA ASN A 216 -12.89 -18.27 12.23
C ASN A 216 -11.95 -17.83 13.38
N SER A 217 -11.29 -18.79 14.04
CA SER A 217 -10.37 -18.56 15.15
C SER A 217 -8.90 -18.48 14.71
N LEU A 218 -8.60 -18.98 13.51
CA LEU A 218 -7.24 -19.05 12.96
C LEU A 218 -7.09 -18.21 11.67
N PRO A 219 -5.97 -17.49 11.49
CA PRO A 219 -4.79 -17.44 12.36
C PRO A 219 -5.03 -16.53 13.59
N VAL A 220 -4.35 -16.82 14.69
CA VAL A 220 -4.35 -15.94 15.86
C VAL A 220 -3.57 -14.66 15.55
N LYS A 221 -4.15 -13.51 15.87
CA LYS A 221 -3.51 -12.19 15.69
C LYS A 221 -3.59 -11.40 16.99
N GLY A 222 -2.48 -10.81 17.40
CA GLY A 222 -2.40 -9.89 18.52
C GLY A 222 -3.34 -8.68 18.40
N ARG A 223 -3.54 -7.98 19.52
CA ARG A 223 -4.47 -6.84 19.61
C ARG A 223 -4.14 -5.73 18.61
N LYS A 224 -5.17 -5.13 18.03
CA LYS A 224 -5.05 -3.99 17.10
C LYS A 224 -4.40 -2.78 17.78
N THR A 225 -3.49 -2.11 17.07
CA THR A 225 -2.90 -0.83 17.48
C THR A 225 -3.98 0.22 17.68
N LYS A 226 -3.87 1.04 18.74
CA LYS A 226 -4.78 2.17 18.97
C LYS A 226 -4.66 3.19 17.83
N THR A 227 -5.78 3.58 17.26
CA THR A 227 -5.86 4.61 16.21
C THR A 227 -5.88 6.00 16.85
N ARG A 228 -4.96 6.90 16.44
CA ARG A 228 -4.96 8.31 16.90
C ARG A 228 -5.95 9.17 16.10
N LYS A 229 -6.57 10.17 16.72
CA LYS A 229 -7.39 11.17 16.02
C LYS A 229 -6.56 12.43 15.79
N ARG A 230 -6.62 13.01 14.60
CA ARG A 230 -5.96 14.28 14.23
C ARG A 230 -7.00 15.23 13.65
N TYR A 231 -6.93 16.51 14.00
CA TYR A 231 -7.89 17.52 13.57
C TYR A 231 -7.16 18.59 12.76
N PHE A 232 -7.42 18.63 11.45
CA PHE A 232 -6.75 19.49 10.49
C PHE A 232 -7.66 20.64 10.08
N TYR A 233 -7.13 21.85 10.14
CA TYR A 233 -7.79 23.05 9.62
C TYR A 233 -6.94 23.57 8.47
N TYR A 234 -7.36 23.26 7.25
CA TYR A 234 -6.69 23.67 6.02
C TYR A 234 -7.09 25.08 5.61
N LEU A 235 -6.11 25.93 5.31
CA LEU A 235 -6.32 27.30 4.86
C LEU A 235 -6.21 27.35 3.33
N VAL A 236 -7.33 27.49 2.66
CA VAL A 236 -7.42 27.46 1.19
C VAL A 236 -7.37 28.90 0.68
N VAL A 237 -6.16 29.41 0.47
CA VAL A 237 -5.97 30.77 -0.04
C VAL A 237 -6.13 30.78 -1.55
N GLN A 238 -7.16 31.46 -2.03
CA GLN A 238 -7.50 31.55 -3.45
C GLN A 238 -7.00 32.85 -4.06
N LYS A 239 -6.43 32.76 -5.28
CA LYS A 239 -6.06 33.89 -6.14
C LYS A 239 -6.52 33.57 -7.57
N GLY A 240 -7.58 34.24 -8.03
CA GLY A 240 -8.26 33.89 -9.28
C GLY A 240 -8.79 32.46 -9.22
N HIS A 241 -8.47 31.65 -10.25
CA HIS A 241 -8.79 30.22 -10.28
C HIS A 241 -7.68 29.33 -9.67
N GLY A 242 -6.67 29.91 -9.05
CA GLY A 242 -5.56 29.22 -8.41
C GLY A 242 -5.64 29.20 -6.89
N CYS A 243 -4.86 28.32 -6.27
CA CYS A 243 -4.75 28.19 -4.82
C CYS A 243 -3.29 28.13 -4.38
N LEU A 244 -3.03 28.58 -3.16
CA LEU A 244 -1.76 28.34 -2.46
C LEU A 244 -1.69 26.86 -2.06
N MET A 245 -0.67 26.15 -2.53
CA MET A 245 -0.37 24.76 -2.16
C MET A 245 1.05 24.68 -1.62
N ARG A 246 1.32 23.68 -0.78
CA ARG A 246 2.66 23.38 -0.30
C ARG A 246 2.96 21.89 -0.43
N GLU A 247 4.22 21.58 -0.64
CA GLU A 247 4.71 20.21 -0.56
C GLU A 247 4.94 19.84 0.90
N ARG A 248 4.44 18.68 1.33
CA ARG A 248 4.65 18.22 2.71
C ARG A 248 6.06 17.70 2.90
N ALA A 249 6.77 18.27 3.87
CA ALA A 249 8.09 17.84 4.28
C ALA A 249 8.13 16.39 4.82
N SER A 250 9.34 15.88 5.02
CA SER A 250 9.56 14.55 5.61
C SER A 250 9.13 14.46 7.07
N GLY A 251 8.88 13.23 7.54
CA GLY A 251 8.61 12.94 8.96
C GLY A 251 7.13 12.82 9.35
N ASP A 252 6.19 13.09 8.45
CA ASP A 252 4.76 12.88 8.69
C ASP A 252 4.05 12.21 7.49
N ILE A 253 2.74 11.98 7.62
CA ILE A 253 1.90 11.48 6.53
C ILE A 253 2.05 12.34 5.28
N TRP A 254 1.85 11.69 4.13
CA TRP A 254 1.74 12.36 2.84
C TRP A 254 2.97 13.20 2.48
N GLN A 255 4.15 12.93 3.05
CA GLN A 255 5.42 13.50 2.60
C GLN A 255 5.53 13.47 1.08
N GLY A 256 6.06 14.53 0.47
CA GLY A 256 6.21 14.69 -0.99
C GLY A 256 4.90 14.93 -1.74
N LEU A 257 3.74 14.84 -1.06
CA LEU A 257 2.45 15.22 -1.64
C LEU A 257 2.12 16.66 -1.30
N TYR A 258 1.23 17.22 -2.12
CA TYR A 258 0.79 18.60 -1.99
C TYR A 258 -0.51 18.69 -1.21
N ASP A 259 -0.54 19.60 -0.24
CA ASP A 259 -1.73 20.02 0.48
C ASP A 259 -1.76 21.54 0.68
N PHE A 260 -2.71 22.02 1.48
CA PHE A 260 -2.81 23.43 1.84
C PHE A 260 -2.05 23.70 3.15
N PRO A 261 -1.72 24.97 3.46
CA PRO A 261 -1.33 25.35 4.82
C PRO A 261 -2.32 24.77 5.83
N VAL A 262 -1.80 24.16 6.90
CA VAL A 262 -2.63 23.44 7.88
C VAL A 262 -2.32 23.91 9.29
N ILE A 263 -3.36 23.96 10.10
CA ILE A 263 -3.26 24.08 11.55
C ILE A 263 -3.80 22.79 12.15
N GLU A 264 -2.96 22.12 12.92
CA GLU A 264 -3.34 20.90 13.62
C GLU A 264 -3.76 21.20 15.05
N LYS A 265 -4.85 20.56 15.49
CA LYS A 265 -5.35 20.63 16.86
C LYS A 265 -5.52 19.23 17.45
N THR A 266 -5.55 19.16 18.78
CA THR A 266 -5.80 17.93 19.54
C THR A 266 -7.28 17.55 19.63
N GLY A 267 -8.18 18.46 19.25
CA GLY A 267 -9.63 18.29 19.31
C GLY A 267 -10.35 19.20 18.32
N VAL A 268 -11.68 19.03 18.24
CA VAL A 268 -12.53 19.96 17.49
C VAL A 268 -12.55 21.31 18.22
N VAL A 269 -12.17 22.35 17.51
CA VAL A 269 -12.16 23.75 17.94
C VAL A 269 -13.27 24.52 17.22
N SER A 270 -13.90 25.46 17.94
CA SER A 270 -14.90 26.36 17.36
C SER A 270 -14.26 27.40 16.44
N LEU A 271 -15.03 27.89 15.47
CA LEU A 271 -14.53 28.87 14.50
C LEU A 271 -14.11 30.18 15.15
N LYS A 272 -14.85 30.63 16.17
CA LYS A 272 -14.49 31.82 16.95
C LYS A 272 -13.10 31.68 17.58
N LYS A 273 -12.81 30.51 18.17
CA LYS A 273 -11.50 30.25 18.78
C LYS A 273 -10.39 30.13 17.73
N LEU A 274 -10.69 29.55 16.57
CA LEU A 274 -9.71 29.48 15.48
C LEU A 274 -9.42 30.86 14.87
N ALA A 275 -10.44 31.70 14.70
CA ALA A 275 -10.31 33.07 14.20
C ALA A 275 -9.53 33.97 15.17
N THR A 276 -9.65 33.77 16.49
CA THR A 276 -8.81 34.50 17.46
C THR A 276 -7.34 34.09 17.41
N GLU A 277 -7.04 32.86 16.98
CA GLU A 277 -5.67 32.35 16.87
C GLU A 277 -5.03 32.67 15.51
N LEU A 278 -5.80 33.20 14.55
CA LEU A 278 -5.37 33.53 13.20
C LEU A 278 -5.82 34.94 12.83
N PRO A 279 -5.04 35.96 13.21
CA PRO A 279 -5.33 37.35 12.83
C PRO A 279 -5.51 37.54 11.32
N GLU A 280 -4.87 36.70 10.50
CA GLU A 280 -4.99 36.67 9.04
C GLU A 280 -6.42 36.43 8.55
N LEU A 281 -7.27 35.82 9.39
CA LEU A 281 -8.69 35.58 9.15
C LEU A 281 -9.58 36.78 9.51
N ALA A 282 -9.09 37.74 10.30
CA ALA A 282 -9.89 38.83 10.80
C ALA A 282 -10.37 39.77 9.66
N GLY A 283 -11.66 40.12 9.68
CA GLY A 283 -12.25 41.04 8.70
C GLY A 283 -12.41 40.47 7.28
N ARG A 284 -12.19 39.16 7.08
CA ARG A 284 -12.35 38.49 5.78
C ARG A 284 -13.68 37.75 5.69
N GLU A 285 -14.18 37.64 4.46
CA GLU A 285 -15.23 36.69 4.11
C GLU A 285 -14.60 35.29 4.06
N ILE A 286 -15.08 34.40 4.93
CA ILE A 286 -14.56 33.05 5.10
C ILE A 286 -15.67 32.07 4.79
N ASP A 287 -15.40 31.13 3.87
CA ASP A 287 -16.25 29.98 3.63
C ASP A 287 -15.62 28.73 4.25
N ILE A 288 -16.43 27.87 4.88
CA ILE A 288 -15.95 26.78 5.71
C ILE A 288 -16.68 25.51 5.34
N SER A 289 -15.89 24.51 4.98
CA SER A 289 -16.42 23.21 4.57
C SER A 289 -17.03 22.43 5.75
N PRO A 290 -17.88 21.43 5.46
CA PRO A 290 -18.15 20.34 6.38
C PRO A 290 -16.87 19.62 6.84
N ILE A 291 -16.99 18.78 7.87
CA ILE A 291 -15.87 17.94 8.32
C ILE A 291 -15.67 16.78 7.35
N TYR A 292 -14.48 16.68 6.77
CA TYR A 292 -14.02 15.53 6.01
C TYR A 292 -13.36 14.54 6.94
N LYS A 293 -13.94 13.35 7.06
CA LYS A 293 -13.30 12.22 7.74
C LYS A 293 -12.46 11.43 6.76
N HIS A 294 -11.17 11.26 7.05
CA HIS A 294 -10.25 10.45 6.27
C HIS A 294 -9.58 9.42 7.17
N VAL A 295 -9.71 8.13 6.84
CA VAL A 295 -9.20 7.02 7.65
C VAL A 295 -7.89 6.53 7.06
N LEU A 296 -6.85 6.50 7.90
CA LEU A 296 -5.59 5.82 7.67
C LEU A 296 -5.43 4.69 8.70
N THR A 297 -4.49 3.79 8.45
CA THR A 297 -4.29 2.55 9.23
C THR A 297 -4.11 2.78 10.72
N HIS A 298 -3.32 3.80 11.09
CA HIS A 298 -3.02 4.12 12.49
C HIS A 298 -3.61 5.44 12.96
N GLN A 299 -4.35 6.14 12.10
CA GLN A 299 -4.92 7.44 12.46
C GLN A 299 -6.16 7.80 11.66
N THR A 300 -7.09 8.54 12.27
CA THR A 300 -8.20 9.18 11.57
C THR A 300 -7.98 10.68 11.56
N ILE A 301 -8.07 11.28 10.37
CA ILE A 301 -7.98 12.72 10.17
C ILE A 301 -9.39 13.27 10.03
N PHE A 302 -9.69 14.31 10.79
CA PHE A 302 -10.89 15.12 10.66
C PHE A 302 -10.47 16.48 10.14
N ALA A 303 -10.73 16.75 8.86
CA ALA A 303 -10.29 17.98 8.21
C ALA A 303 -11.45 18.93 7.98
N ARG A 304 -11.21 20.23 8.17
CA ARG A 304 -12.05 21.32 7.67
C ARG A 304 -11.21 22.20 6.77
N PHE A 305 -11.83 22.71 5.71
CA PHE A 305 -11.21 23.65 4.78
C PHE A 305 -11.82 25.03 4.98
N ILE A 306 -10.96 26.02 5.08
CA ILE A 306 -11.29 27.41 5.36
C ILE A 306 -10.84 28.19 4.14
N ALA A 307 -11.78 28.52 3.27
CA ALA A 307 -11.51 29.23 2.03
C ALA A 307 -11.39 30.72 2.28
N LEU A 308 -10.28 31.28 1.78
CA LEU A 308 -9.92 32.68 1.92
C LEU A 308 -9.79 33.30 0.54
N ARG A 309 -10.74 34.15 0.18
CA ARG A 309 -10.69 34.91 -1.08
C ARG A 309 -9.76 36.11 -0.91
N SER A 310 -8.64 36.13 -1.63
CA SER A 310 -7.73 37.28 -1.63
C SER A 310 -8.06 38.22 -2.78
N ARG A 311 -8.55 39.43 -2.48
CA ARG A 311 -8.87 40.47 -3.49
C ARG A 311 -7.63 41.11 -4.11
N ASN A 312 -6.53 41.26 -3.34
CA ASN A 312 -5.35 42.03 -3.76
C ASN A 312 -4.05 41.22 -3.83
N GLY A 313 -4.11 39.88 -3.79
CA GLY A 313 -2.93 39.04 -4.01
C GLY A 313 -1.81 39.14 -2.98
N HIS A 314 -1.97 39.93 -1.91
CA HIS A 314 -1.05 39.92 -0.77
C HIS A 314 -1.14 38.55 -0.08
N GLY A 315 -0.05 37.78 -0.20
CA GLY A 315 0.11 36.47 0.40
C GLY A 315 0.04 36.57 1.92
N LEU A 316 -0.81 35.77 2.53
CA LEU A 316 -1.07 35.76 3.98
C LEU A 316 0.10 35.23 4.82
N GLY A 317 1.35 35.38 4.38
CA GLY A 317 2.54 34.86 5.06
C GLY A 317 2.59 33.33 5.22
N PHE A 318 1.57 32.60 4.73
CA PHE A 318 1.52 31.16 4.83
C PHE A 318 2.54 30.51 3.89
N ASP A 319 3.18 29.47 4.40
CA ASP A 319 4.10 28.63 3.64
C ASP A 319 3.42 27.96 2.43
N GLY A 320 4.06 28.03 1.27
CA GLY A 320 3.57 27.47 0.01
C GLY A 320 3.83 28.34 -1.21
N ARG A 321 3.36 27.87 -2.36
CA ARG A 321 3.41 28.56 -3.66
C ARG A 321 2.04 28.57 -4.30
N PHE A 322 1.73 29.61 -5.07
CA PHE A 322 0.46 29.67 -5.81
C PHE A 322 0.56 28.81 -7.06
N TYR A 323 -0.45 27.97 -7.26
CA TYR A 323 -0.62 27.14 -8.45
C TYR A 323 -1.93 27.48 -9.13
N THR A 324 -1.93 27.52 -10.47
CA THR A 324 -3.14 27.64 -11.28
C THR A 324 -3.96 26.34 -11.20
N ARG A 325 -5.24 26.38 -11.58
CA ARG A 325 -6.10 25.18 -11.65
C ARG A 325 -5.43 24.04 -12.43
N THR A 326 -4.87 24.34 -13.59
CA THR A 326 -4.16 23.35 -14.44
C THR A 326 -2.94 22.77 -13.74
N GLN A 327 -2.13 23.60 -13.07
CA GLN A 327 -0.98 23.10 -12.31
C GLN A 327 -1.42 22.26 -11.10
N ILE A 328 -2.47 22.68 -10.39
CA ILE A 328 -3.02 21.93 -9.26
C ILE A 328 -3.46 20.55 -9.74
N ALA A 329 -4.05 20.41 -10.92
CA ALA A 329 -4.48 19.12 -11.46
C ALA A 329 -3.32 18.11 -11.47
N GLU A 330 -2.12 18.54 -11.87
CA GLU A 330 -0.92 17.71 -12.04
C GLU A 330 -0.16 17.40 -10.75
N LEU A 331 -0.34 18.18 -9.68
CA LEU A 331 0.35 17.91 -8.42
C LEU A 331 -0.06 16.55 -7.82
N PRO A 332 0.85 15.77 -7.23
CA PRO A 332 0.47 14.57 -6.47
C PRO A 332 -0.19 14.99 -5.15
N LYS A 333 -1.43 14.56 -4.92
CA LYS A 333 -2.26 15.01 -3.79
C LYS A 333 -2.85 13.82 -3.01
N PRO A 334 -3.04 13.94 -1.69
CA PRO A 334 -3.84 12.95 -0.95
C PRO A 334 -5.29 12.92 -1.43
N VAL A 335 -5.94 11.76 -1.37
CA VAL A 335 -7.37 11.60 -1.71
C VAL A 335 -8.24 12.60 -0.94
N LEU A 336 -7.89 12.93 0.31
CA LEU A 336 -8.58 13.95 1.10
C LEU A 336 -8.61 15.32 0.39
N ILE A 337 -7.47 15.75 -0.15
CA ILE A 337 -7.32 17.04 -0.82
C ILE A 337 -8.02 17.01 -2.17
N SER A 338 -7.88 15.92 -2.93
CA SER A 338 -8.59 15.73 -4.20
C SER A 338 -10.11 15.79 -4.05
N ARG A 339 -10.65 15.18 -2.99
CA ARG A 339 -12.09 15.23 -2.70
C ARG A 339 -12.57 16.66 -2.46
N TYR A 340 -11.89 17.40 -1.59
CA TYR A 340 -12.25 18.79 -1.33
C TYR A 340 -12.16 19.66 -2.60
N LEU A 341 -11.10 19.51 -3.39
CA LEU A 341 -10.94 20.28 -4.63
C LEU A 341 -12.09 20.02 -5.62
N ALA A 342 -12.56 18.77 -5.72
CA ALA A 342 -13.73 18.43 -6.53
C ALA A 342 -15.02 19.02 -5.95
N ASP A 343 -15.27 18.82 -4.65
CA ASP A 343 -16.48 19.30 -3.96
C ASP A 343 -16.59 20.84 -3.99
N ALA A 344 -15.46 21.55 -4.02
CA ALA A 344 -15.38 23.01 -4.10
C ALA A 344 -15.29 23.56 -5.55
N ASN A 345 -15.41 22.70 -6.58
CA ASN A 345 -15.25 23.08 -8.00
C ASN A 345 -13.93 23.80 -8.32
N LEU A 346 -12.85 23.42 -7.63
CA LEU A 346 -11.49 23.93 -7.83
C LEU A 346 -10.63 23.03 -8.71
N LEU A 347 -11.10 21.83 -9.02
CA LEU A 347 -10.57 20.95 -10.05
C LEU A 347 -11.66 20.45 -10.97
#